data_AF-A0AAW0G9Q3-F1
#
_entry.id   AF-A0AAW0G9Q3-F1
#
_cell.length_a   1.000
_cell.length_b   1.000
_cell.length_c   1.000
_cell.angle_alpha   90.00
_cell.angle_beta   90.00
_cell.angle_gamma   90.00
#
_symmetry.space_group_name_H-M   'P 1'
#
loop_
_entity.id
_entity.type
_entity.pdbx_description
1 polymer ?
#
loop_
_entity_poly.entity_id
_entity_poly.type
_entity_poly.pdbx_seq_one_letter_code
_entity_poly.pdbx_strand_id
1 'polypeptide(L)'
;MARTLSILPTFLLALIIPVLAHKHHDELTEEQASAPVDSILWIHIFLQATVWGILFPIGMVLGLSRSRWHVPLQSVGFALTAGGYFLGHAHKGRSFLHGAHGVMANILFLPMALQLFLGIYLKLHIHEKSIRPYVVILHGIVGKLYPILAWTQMLFGAITFGGYCRGDHLGQCLAHYIMGSGFIAYGTIMAIMLLVGEPWIRRSGRSPEWWDSWVITLWGIGESFPEVTVCVGYSSVWVY
;
A
#
# COMPACT_ATOMS: atom_id res chain seq x y z
N MET A 1 -1.06 20.01 -26.34
CA MET A 1 -1.10 18.69 -25.66
C MET A 1 -0.52 18.83 -24.23
N ALA A 2 -1.06 19.73 -23.41
CA ALA A 2 -0.47 20.15 -22.13
C ALA A 2 -1.53 20.51 -21.08
N ARG A 3 -2.65 19.78 -21.02
CA ARG A 3 -3.73 20.01 -20.04
C ARG A 3 -4.04 18.82 -19.13
N THR A 4 -3.47 17.64 -19.39
CA THR A 4 -3.71 16.42 -18.61
C THR A 4 -2.74 16.22 -17.45
N LEU A 5 -1.68 17.02 -17.33
CA LEU A 5 -0.66 16.84 -16.28
C LEU A 5 -1.02 17.52 -14.95
N SER A 6 -2.00 18.43 -14.95
CA SER A 6 -2.32 19.27 -13.79
C SER A 6 -3.41 18.72 -12.86
N ILE A 7 -4.01 17.57 -13.19
CA ILE A 7 -5.14 16.97 -12.45
C ILE A 7 -4.67 15.86 -11.49
N LEU A 8 -3.46 15.34 -11.70
CA LEU A 8 -2.86 14.27 -10.91
C LEU A 8 -2.48 14.70 -9.47
N PRO A 9 -1.89 15.90 -9.21
CA PRO A 9 -1.54 16.30 -7.85
C PRO A 9 -2.78 16.69 -7.01
N THR A 10 -3.84 17.20 -7.64
CA THR A 10 -5.09 17.58 -6.98
C THR A 10 -5.91 16.36 -6.54
N PHE A 11 -5.90 15.26 -7.31
CA PHE A 11 -6.52 14.00 -6.89
C PHE A 11 -5.75 13.31 -5.74
N LEU A 12 -4.43 13.43 -5.72
CA LEU A 12 -3.59 12.91 -4.63
C LEU A 12 -3.80 13.70 -3.33
N LEU A 13 -3.96 15.03 -3.39
CA LEU A 13 -4.28 15.84 -2.21
C LEU A 13 -5.70 15.57 -1.66
N ALA A 14 -6.69 15.31 -2.52
CA ALA A 14 -8.06 15.04 -2.10
C ALA A 14 -8.22 13.73 -1.32
N LEU A 15 -7.30 12.77 -1.51
CA LEU A 15 -7.28 11.50 -0.78
C LEU A 15 -6.67 11.62 0.63
N ILE A 16 -6.02 12.74 0.97
CA ILE A 16 -5.41 12.96 2.30
C ILE A 16 -6.45 13.51 3.31
N ILE A 17 -7.58 14.02 2.83
CA ILE A 17 -8.59 14.71 3.66
C ILE A 17 -9.36 13.80 4.66
N PRO A 18 -9.53 12.47 4.50
CA PRO A 18 -10.22 11.70 5.52
C PRO A 18 -9.31 11.27 6.69
N VAL A 19 -8.11 11.84 6.85
CA VAL A 19 -7.30 11.71 8.07
C VAL A 19 -7.66 12.79 9.10
N LEU A 20 -8.92 13.26 9.10
CA LEU A 20 -9.48 13.93 10.26
C LEU A 20 -10.07 12.85 11.16
N ALA A 21 -9.27 12.40 12.13
CA ALA A 21 -9.64 11.37 13.08
C ALA A 21 -10.98 11.69 13.76
N HIS A 22 -12.05 10.99 13.37
CA HIS A 22 -13.28 10.94 14.16
C HIS A 22 -13.01 10.11 15.42
N LYS A 23 -13.34 10.64 16.59
CA LYS A 23 -13.31 9.89 17.86
C LYS A 23 -14.41 8.82 17.79
N HIS A 24 -14.03 7.58 17.52
CA HIS A 24 -14.92 6.44 17.69
C HIS A 24 -14.86 5.97 19.15
N HIS A 25 -16.03 5.93 19.81
CA HIS A 25 -16.22 5.45 21.18
C HIS A 25 -16.41 3.93 21.22
N ASP A 26 -15.60 3.18 20.46
CA ASP A 26 -15.57 1.73 20.62
C ASP A 26 -14.63 1.43 21.79
N GLU A 27 -15.18 0.98 22.92
CA GLU A 27 -14.38 0.58 24.08
C GLU A 27 -14.22 -0.95 24.08
N LEU A 28 -12.96 -1.42 24.12
CA LEU A 28 -12.65 -2.82 24.38
C LEU A 28 -12.54 -3.04 25.89
N THR A 29 -13.04 -4.17 26.37
CA THR A 29 -12.72 -4.62 27.73
C THR A 29 -11.24 -4.97 27.85
N GLU A 30 -10.65 -4.83 29.05
CA GLU A 30 -9.26 -5.26 29.29
C GLU A 30 -9.04 -6.72 28.91
N GLU A 31 -10.02 -7.60 29.18
CA GLU A 31 -9.96 -9.01 28.82
C GLU A 31 -9.84 -9.19 27.30
N GLN A 32 -10.64 -8.48 26.51
CA GLN A 32 -10.59 -8.56 25.04
C GLN A 32 -9.28 -8.01 24.45
N ALA A 33 -8.75 -6.93 25.03
CA ALA A 33 -7.52 -6.29 24.57
C ALA A 33 -6.26 -7.08 24.95
N SER A 34 -6.28 -7.75 26.11
CA SER A 34 -5.15 -8.53 26.64
C SER A 34 -5.23 -10.03 26.36
N ALA A 35 -6.35 -10.52 25.80
CA ALA A 35 -6.50 -11.90 25.39
C ALA A 35 -5.36 -12.37 24.47
N PRO A 36 -4.98 -13.66 24.51
CA PRO A 36 -3.96 -14.19 23.63
C PRO A 36 -4.40 -14.12 22.16
N VAL A 37 -3.41 -13.97 21.28
CA VAL A 37 -3.62 -14.10 19.84
C VAL A 37 -3.92 -15.56 19.53
N ASP A 38 -5.11 -15.83 19.02
CA ASP A 38 -5.52 -17.19 18.67
C ASP A 38 -4.88 -17.68 17.36
N SER A 39 -5.04 -18.97 17.07
CA SER A 39 -4.49 -19.57 15.85
C SER A 39 -5.10 -18.99 14.57
N ILE A 40 -6.38 -18.59 14.58
CA ILE A 40 -7.07 -18.04 13.41
C ILE A 40 -6.44 -16.70 13.01
N LEU A 41 -6.20 -15.84 13.99
CA LEU A 41 -5.56 -14.55 13.82
C LEU A 41 -4.10 -14.70 13.42
N TRP A 42 -3.36 -15.66 13.99
CA TRP A 42 -2.01 -15.97 13.50
C TRP A 42 -2.00 -16.42 12.04
N ILE A 43 -2.91 -17.32 11.66
CA ILE A 43 -3.06 -17.75 10.26
C ILE A 43 -3.37 -16.54 9.37
N HIS A 44 -4.30 -15.66 9.78
CA HIS A 44 -4.60 -14.42 9.06
C HIS A 44 -3.32 -13.59 8.82
N ILE A 45 -2.54 -13.32 9.87
CA ILE A 45 -1.35 -12.47 9.80
C ILE A 45 -0.32 -13.07 8.84
N PHE A 46 0.06 -14.33 9.04
CA PHE A 46 1.09 -14.96 8.21
C PHE A 46 0.64 -15.19 6.77
N LEU A 47 -0.63 -15.58 6.57
CA LEU A 47 -1.20 -15.75 5.25
C LEU A 47 -1.19 -14.42 4.48
N GLN A 48 -1.70 -13.34 5.07
CA GLN A 48 -1.77 -12.05 4.39
C GLN A 48 -0.38 -11.45 4.17
N ALA A 49 0.54 -11.55 5.14
CA ALA A 49 1.92 -11.11 4.95
C ALA A 49 2.59 -11.85 3.78
N THR A 50 2.37 -13.16 3.65
CA THR A 50 2.89 -13.96 2.53
C THR A 50 2.24 -13.57 1.20
N VAL A 51 0.92 -13.40 1.18
CA VAL A 51 0.19 -13.09 -0.06
C VAL A 51 0.58 -11.71 -0.59
N TRP A 52 0.58 -10.69 0.28
CA TRP A 52 0.87 -9.31 -0.11
C TRP A 52 2.36 -9.01 -0.24
N GLY A 53 3.20 -9.59 0.61
CA GLY A 53 4.65 -9.36 0.60
C GLY A 53 5.44 -10.22 -0.37
N ILE A 54 4.90 -11.38 -0.78
CA ILE A 54 5.65 -12.35 -1.61
C ILE A 54 4.86 -12.74 -2.87
N LEU A 55 3.64 -13.27 -2.70
CA LEU A 55 2.92 -13.91 -3.80
C LEU A 55 2.50 -12.90 -4.89
N PHE A 56 1.88 -11.78 -4.53
CA PHE A 56 1.52 -10.73 -5.49
C PHE A 56 2.74 -10.10 -6.16
N PRO A 57 3.83 -9.73 -5.45
CA PRO A 57 5.07 -9.28 -6.09
C PRO A 57 5.64 -10.28 -7.11
N ILE A 58 5.70 -11.57 -6.78
CA ILE A 58 6.13 -12.62 -7.74
C ILE A 58 5.19 -12.63 -8.94
N GLY A 59 3.88 -12.60 -8.70
CA GLY A 59 2.87 -12.53 -9.75
C GLY A 59 3.06 -11.33 -10.67
N MET A 60 3.39 -10.16 -10.14
CA MET A 60 3.71 -8.96 -10.94
C MET A 60 4.96 -9.18 -11.81
N VAL A 61 6.03 -9.76 -11.28
CA VAL A 61 7.25 -10.07 -12.05
C VAL A 61 6.96 -11.08 -13.17
N LEU A 62 6.14 -12.09 -12.89
CA LEU A 62 5.65 -13.03 -13.90
C LEU A 62 4.81 -12.33 -14.98
N GLY A 63 4.05 -11.30 -14.61
CA GLY A 63 3.30 -10.47 -15.56
C GLY A 63 4.21 -9.66 -16.48
N LEU A 64 5.26 -9.04 -15.93
CA LEU A 64 6.26 -8.28 -16.69
C LEU A 64 7.03 -9.15 -17.68
N SER A 65 7.39 -10.38 -17.27
CA SER A 65 8.06 -11.37 -18.11
C SER A 65 7.12 -12.11 -19.07
N ARG A 66 5.82 -11.77 -19.08
CA ARG A 66 4.77 -12.42 -19.90
C ARG A 66 4.66 -13.94 -19.66
N SER A 67 4.94 -14.39 -18.44
CA SER A 67 4.84 -15.79 -18.06
C SER A 67 3.38 -16.25 -17.96
N ARG A 68 3.09 -17.48 -18.43
CA ARG A 68 1.77 -18.11 -18.30
C ARG A 68 1.33 -18.31 -16.85
N TRP A 69 2.28 -18.32 -15.91
CA TRP A 69 2.03 -18.49 -14.47
C TRP A 69 1.53 -17.22 -13.78
N HIS A 70 1.58 -16.05 -14.44
CA HIS A 70 1.04 -14.80 -13.92
C HIS A 70 -0.42 -14.96 -13.48
N VAL A 71 -1.30 -15.41 -14.38
CA VAL A 71 -2.74 -15.50 -14.10
C VAL A 71 -3.05 -16.52 -12.99
N PRO A 72 -2.58 -17.78 -13.05
CA PRO A 72 -2.83 -18.74 -11.97
C PRO A 72 -2.36 -18.26 -10.60
N LEU A 73 -1.14 -17.69 -10.51
CA LEU A 73 -0.62 -17.21 -9.23
C LEU A 73 -1.45 -16.04 -8.69
N GLN A 74 -1.79 -15.06 -9.54
CA GLN A 74 -2.63 -13.93 -9.12
C GLN A 74 -4.03 -14.38 -8.68
N SER A 75 -4.63 -15.36 -9.36
CA SER A 75 -5.92 -15.93 -8.96
C SER A 75 -5.86 -16.59 -7.59
N VAL A 76 -4.80 -17.37 -7.31
CA VAL A 76 -4.55 -17.94 -5.97
C VAL A 76 -4.38 -16.82 -4.94
N GLY A 77 -3.62 -15.77 -5.27
CA GLY A 77 -3.46 -14.59 -4.42
C GLY A 77 -4.80 -13.95 -4.04
N PHE A 78 -5.66 -13.68 -5.02
CA PHE A 78 -7.00 -13.13 -4.75
C PHE A 78 -7.86 -14.02 -3.86
N ALA A 79 -7.86 -15.34 -4.11
CA ALA A 79 -8.62 -16.30 -3.31
C ALA A 79 -8.11 -16.35 -1.86
N LEU A 80 -6.79 -16.40 -1.67
CA LEU A 80 -6.17 -16.39 -0.34
C LEU A 80 -6.38 -15.06 0.39
N THR A 81 -6.36 -13.93 -0.31
CA THR A 81 -6.70 -12.63 0.29
C THR A 81 -8.14 -12.62 0.79
N ALA A 82 -9.10 -13.10 -0.01
CA ALA A 82 -10.49 -13.21 0.40
C ALA A 82 -10.65 -14.16 1.60
N GLY A 83 -10.00 -15.33 1.57
CA GLY A 83 -9.98 -16.27 2.70
C GLY A 83 -9.43 -15.63 3.97
N GLY A 84 -8.28 -14.96 3.88
CA GLY A 84 -7.71 -14.28 5.03
C GLY A 84 -8.54 -13.09 5.51
N TYR A 85 -9.30 -12.40 4.65
CA TYR A 85 -10.26 -11.38 5.10
C TYR A 85 -11.29 -11.99 6.06
N PHE A 86 -11.86 -13.16 5.72
CA PHE A 86 -12.77 -13.87 6.62
C PHE A 86 -12.08 -14.31 7.92
N LEU A 87 -10.86 -14.84 7.85
CA LEU A 87 -10.10 -15.21 9.05
C LEU A 87 -9.90 -14.01 9.99
N GLY A 88 -9.62 -12.83 9.44
CA GLY A 88 -9.46 -11.60 10.21
C GLY A 88 -10.73 -11.11 10.91
N HIS A 89 -11.91 -11.58 10.50
CA HIS A 89 -13.18 -11.27 11.15
C HIS A 89 -13.74 -12.43 11.99
N ALA A 90 -13.26 -13.66 11.76
CA ALA A 90 -13.75 -14.86 12.41
C ALA A 90 -12.99 -15.21 13.70
N HIS A 91 -11.82 -14.61 13.94
CA HIS A 91 -11.03 -14.87 15.14
C HIS A 91 -11.81 -14.53 16.43
N LYS A 92 -11.47 -15.21 17.52
CA LYS A 92 -12.12 -15.09 18.84
C LYS A 92 -11.13 -14.75 19.97
N GLY A 93 -9.83 -14.69 19.67
CA GLY A 93 -8.79 -14.24 20.59
C GLY A 93 -8.72 -12.72 20.69
N ARG A 94 -7.51 -12.18 20.87
CA ARG A 94 -7.25 -10.74 21.02
C ARG A 94 -8.05 -9.89 20.03
N SER A 95 -8.83 -8.96 20.58
CA SER A 95 -9.63 -8.02 19.79
C SER A 95 -8.89 -6.70 19.59
N PHE A 96 -9.24 -5.99 18.52
CA PHE A 96 -8.63 -4.71 18.17
C PHE A 96 -9.70 -3.65 17.95
N LEU A 97 -9.37 -2.42 18.32
CA LEU A 97 -10.21 -1.27 18.04
C LEU A 97 -10.37 -1.09 16.54
N HIS A 98 -11.51 -0.51 16.13
CA HIS A 98 -11.68 -0.02 14.78
C HIS A 98 -10.50 0.90 14.41
N GLY A 99 -9.97 0.74 13.20
CA GLY A 99 -8.75 1.43 12.81
C GLY A 99 -8.44 1.29 11.33
N ALA A 100 -7.37 1.99 10.94
CA ALA A 100 -6.97 2.16 9.54
C ALA A 100 -6.80 0.83 8.80
N HIS A 101 -6.32 -0.24 9.46
CA HIS A 101 -6.16 -1.55 8.84
C HIS A 101 -7.48 -2.15 8.34
N GLY A 102 -8.54 -2.11 9.17
CA GLY A 102 -9.85 -2.65 8.81
C GLY A 102 -10.54 -1.80 7.74
N VAL A 103 -10.44 -0.47 7.85
CA VAL A 103 -10.96 0.46 6.83
C VAL A 103 -10.25 0.23 5.50
N MET A 104 -8.92 0.21 5.50
CA MET A 104 -8.12 0.00 4.30
C MET A 104 -8.34 -1.39 3.70
N ALA A 105 -8.53 -2.44 4.52
CA ALA A 105 -8.89 -3.78 4.04
C ALA A 105 -10.17 -3.76 3.19
N ASN A 106 -11.19 -3.01 3.62
CA ASN A 106 -12.44 -2.86 2.86
C ASN A 106 -12.23 -2.05 1.57
N ILE A 107 -11.46 -0.95 1.64
CA ILE A 107 -11.13 -0.13 0.48
C ILE A 107 -10.38 -0.95 -0.59
N LEU A 108 -9.47 -1.85 -0.17
CA LEU A 108 -8.66 -2.66 -1.07
C LEU A 108 -9.47 -3.59 -1.98
N PHE A 109 -10.68 -3.98 -1.61
CA PHE A 109 -11.52 -4.79 -2.49
C PHE A 109 -11.87 -4.08 -3.80
N LEU A 110 -11.91 -2.74 -3.83
CA LEU A 110 -12.19 -1.98 -5.05
C LEU A 110 -11.07 -2.13 -6.10
N PRO A 111 -9.79 -1.79 -5.84
CA PRO A 111 -8.71 -2.02 -6.79
C PRO A 111 -8.45 -3.51 -7.05
N MET A 112 -8.79 -4.40 -6.12
CA MET A 112 -8.77 -5.86 -6.34
C MET A 112 -9.79 -6.31 -7.37
N ALA A 113 -11.06 -5.95 -7.18
CA ALA A 113 -12.12 -6.26 -8.12
C ALA A 113 -11.81 -5.65 -9.49
N LEU A 114 -11.39 -4.39 -9.54
CA LEU A 114 -11.01 -3.72 -10.78
C LEU A 114 -9.89 -4.48 -11.51
N GLN A 115 -8.79 -4.80 -10.81
CA GLN A 115 -7.67 -5.52 -11.43
C GLN A 115 -8.07 -6.92 -11.93
N LEU A 116 -8.89 -7.63 -11.16
CA LEU A 116 -9.42 -8.95 -11.55
C LEU A 116 -10.29 -8.86 -12.80
N PHE A 117 -11.27 -7.94 -12.83
CA PHE A 117 -12.17 -7.79 -13.98
C PHE A 117 -11.42 -7.33 -15.24
N LEU A 118 -10.48 -6.39 -15.12
CA LEU A 118 -9.62 -6.00 -16.24
C LEU A 118 -8.78 -7.19 -16.73
N GLY A 119 -8.24 -7.99 -15.81
CA GLY A 119 -7.46 -9.19 -16.15
C GLY A 119 -8.29 -10.25 -16.90
N ILE A 120 -9.52 -10.52 -16.42
CA ILE A 120 -10.47 -11.41 -17.09
C ILE A 120 -10.79 -10.87 -18.48
N TYR A 121 -11.16 -9.59 -18.60
CA TYR A 121 -11.46 -8.96 -19.88
C TYR A 121 -10.31 -9.12 -20.89
N LEU A 122 -9.07 -8.85 -20.45
CA LEU A 122 -7.89 -8.99 -21.31
C LEU A 122 -7.63 -10.44 -21.74
N LYS A 123 -8.01 -11.41 -20.90
CA LYS A 123 -7.92 -12.84 -21.22
C LYS A 123 -9.00 -13.37 -22.12
N LEU A 124 -10.14 -12.69 -22.23
CA LEU A 124 -11.21 -13.06 -23.15
C LEU A 124 -10.93 -12.62 -24.60
N HIS A 125 -9.87 -11.84 -24.86
CA HIS A 125 -9.47 -11.42 -26.21
C HIS A 125 -10.57 -10.66 -27.00
N ILE A 126 -11.45 -9.94 -26.30
CA ILE A 126 -12.53 -9.16 -26.91
C ILE A 126 -12.03 -7.76 -27.30
N HIS A 127 -12.58 -7.18 -28.37
CA HIS A 127 -12.32 -5.78 -28.81
C HIS A 127 -10.84 -5.43 -29.04
N GLU A 128 -10.08 -6.34 -29.67
CA GLU A 128 -8.62 -6.22 -29.77
C GLU A 128 -8.14 -4.93 -30.45
N LYS A 129 -8.90 -4.40 -31.41
CA LYS A 129 -8.54 -3.22 -32.21
C LYS A 129 -9.18 -1.90 -31.73
N SER A 130 -10.04 -1.93 -30.70
CA SER A 130 -10.75 -0.74 -30.23
C SER A 130 -10.43 -0.44 -28.76
N ILE A 131 -11.07 -1.14 -27.83
CA ILE A 131 -11.02 -0.82 -26.40
C ILE A 131 -9.83 -1.48 -25.70
N ARG A 132 -9.40 -2.66 -26.16
CA ARG A 132 -8.37 -3.47 -25.51
C ARG A 132 -7.05 -2.73 -25.24
N PRO A 133 -6.49 -1.90 -26.14
CA PRO A 133 -5.25 -1.17 -25.86
C PRO A 133 -5.35 -0.26 -24.62
N TYR A 134 -6.48 0.40 -24.41
CA TYR A 134 -6.72 1.24 -23.24
C TYR A 134 -6.86 0.41 -21.96
N VAL A 135 -7.50 -0.76 -22.05
CA VAL A 135 -7.64 -1.68 -20.91
C VAL A 135 -6.29 -2.26 -20.49
N VAL A 136 -5.39 -2.56 -21.43
CA VAL A 136 -4.01 -2.98 -21.12
C VAL A 136 -3.28 -1.90 -20.32
N ILE A 137 -3.42 -0.63 -20.73
CA ILE A 137 -2.83 0.50 -20.00
C ILE A 137 -3.42 0.60 -18.59
N LEU A 138 -4.74 0.56 -18.46
CA LEU A 138 -5.43 0.68 -17.17
C LEU A 138 -5.04 -0.47 -16.21
N HIS A 139 -5.07 -1.72 -16.69
CA HIS A 139 -4.62 -2.89 -15.93
C HIS A 139 -3.15 -2.75 -15.48
N GLY A 140 -2.32 -2.19 -16.35
CA GLY A 140 -0.92 -1.90 -16.05
C GLY A 140 -0.72 -0.75 -15.06
N ILE A 141 -1.60 0.25 -15.01
CA ILE A 141 -1.57 1.35 -14.04
C ILE A 141 -2.01 0.83 -12.68
N VAL A 142 -3.19 0.21 -12.61
CA VAL A 142 -3.76 -0.34 -11.37
C VAL A 142 -2.78 -1.35 -10.75
N GLY A 143 -2.24 -2.28 -11.54
CA GLY A 143 -1.24 -3.24 -11.05
C GLY A 143 0.05 -2.60 -10.52
N LYS A 144 0.48 -1.44 -11.03
CA LYS A 144 1.66 -0.72 -10.51
C LYS A 144 1.40 0.00 -9.18
N LEU A 145 0.14 0.23 -8.82
CA LEU A 145 -0.22 0.79 -7.50
C LEU A 145 -0.19 -0.27 -6.40
N TYR A 146 -0.22 -1.56 -6.74
CA TYR A 146 -0.30 -2.64 -5.75
C TYR A 146 0.82 -2.67 -4.73
N PRO A 147 2.11 -2.44 -5.07
CA PRO A 147 3.17 -2.43 -4.06
C PRO A 147 2.94 -1.38 -2.96
N ILE A 148 2.41 -0.20 -3.33
CA ILE A 148 2.07 0.86 -2.38
C ILE A 148 0.89 0.44 -1.52
N LEU A 149 -0.19 -0.04 -2.15
CA LEU A 149 -1.39 -0.51 -1.46
C LEU A 149 -1.08 -1.67 -0.49
N ALA A 150 -0.25 -2.61 -0.92
CA ALA A 150 0.21 -3.76 -0.15
C ALA A 150 1.03 -3.32 1.06
N TRP A 151 2.03 -2.43 0.85
CA TRP A 151 2.85 -1.88 1.91
C TRP A 151 1.99 -1.18 2.97
N THR A 152 1.11 -0.28 2.54
CA THR A 152 0.21 0.46 3.45
C THR A 152 -0.65 -0.49 4.27
N GLN A 153 -1.24 -1.52 3.66
CA GLN A 153 -2.09 -2.47 4.38
C GLN A 153 -1.33 -3.32 5.38
N MET A 154 -0.15 -3.82 5.01
CA MET A 154 0.71 -4.58 5.91
C MET A 154 1.19 -3.71 7.07
N LEU A 155 1.56 -2.45 6.80
CA LEU A 155 1.96 -1.48 7.79
C LEU A 155 0.85 -1.19 8.80
N PHE A 156 -0.35 -0.92 8.31
CA PHE A 156 -1.52 -0.73 9.17
C PHE A 156 -1.83 -2.00 9.98
N GLY A 157 -1.61 -3.19 9.40
CA GLY A 157 -1.72 -4.46 10.13
C GLY A 157 -0.72 -4.55 11.29
N ALA A 158 0.55 -4.21 11.05
CA ALA A 158 1.59 -4.19 12.08
C ALA A 158 1.28 -3.18 13.20
N ILE A 159 0.83 -1.97 12.82
CA ILE A 159 0.40 -0.93 13.78
C ILE A 159 -0.80 -1.41 14.60
N THR A 160 -1.79 -2.01 13.95
CA THR A 160 -3.00 -2.54 14.62
C THR A 160 -2.62 -3.64 15.60
N PHE A 161 -1.77 -4.58 15.18
CA PHE A 161 -1.29 -5.67 16.01
C PHE A 161 -0.45 -5.19 17.20
N GLY A 162 0.34 -4.14 17.00
CA GLY A 162 1.16 -3.53 18.04
C GLY A 162 0.36 -2.69 19.04
N GLY A 163 -0.84 -2.25 18.69
CA GLY A 163 -1.72 -1.49 19.58
C GLY A 163 -1.31 -0.03 19.82
N TYR A 164 -0.20 0.44 19.24
CA TYR A 164 0.29 1.81 19.35
C TYR A 164 -0.22 2.70 18.20
N CYS A 165 0.26 3.95 18.11
CA CYS A 165 -0.15 4.93 17.10
C CYS A 165 -1.55 5.53 17.29
N ARG A 166 -1.88 5.94 18.52
CA ARG A 166 -3.17 6.55 18.87
C ARG A 166 -2.97 7.66 19.92
N GLY A 167 -3.97 8.53 20.06
CA GLY A 167 -3.98 9.60 21.06
C GLY A 167 -2.80 10.56 20.91
N ASP A 168 -2.24 10.99 22.04
CA ASP A 168 -1.18 12.01 22.10
C ASP A 168 0.14 11.58 21.45
N HIS A 169 0.34 10.28 21.23
CA HIS A 169 1.54 9.72 20.60
C HIS A 169 1.40 9.50 19.08
N LEU A 170 0.24 9.84 18.49
CA LEU A 170 -0.02 9.63 17.06
C LEU A 170 1.00 10.37 16.18
N GLY A 171 1.34 11.61 16.51
CA GLY A 171 2.28 12.41 15.72
C GLY A 171 3.68 11.80 15.63
N GLN A 172 4.25 11.35 16.75
CA GLN A 172 5.57 10.69 16.79
C GLN A 172 5.56 9.38 16.03
N CYS A 173 4.51 8.58 16.22
CA CYS A 173 4.34 7.35 15.49
C CYS A 173 4.28 7.59 13.98
N LEU A 174 3.48 8.56 13.54
CA LEU A 174 3.33 8.89 12.13
C LEU A 174 4.67 9.35 11.52
N ALA A 175 5.40 10.23 12.21
CA ALA A 175 6.72 10.68 11.76
C ALA A 175 7.69 9.50 11.56
N HIS A 176 7.76 8.59 12.53
CA HIS A 176 8.65 7.43 12.44
C HIS A 176 8.27 6.49 11.29
N TYR A 177 6.97 6.22 11.11
CA TYR A 177 6.49 5.29 10.08
C TYR A 177 6.52 5.86 8.66
N ILE A 178 6.31 7.17 8.48
CA ILE A 178 6.51 7.84 7.20
C ILE A 178 8.00 7.76 6.84
N MET A 179 8.88 8.21 7.74
CA MET A 179 10.33 8.20 7.53
C MET A 179 10.85 6.80 7.17
N GLY A 180 10.48 5.79 7.98
CA GLY A 180 10.86 4.39 7.73
C GLY A 180 10.31 3.84 6.42
N SER A 181 9.05 4.13 6.08
CA SER A 181 8.45 3.72 4.80
C SER A 181 9.19 4.34 3.61
N GLY A 182 9.68 5.56 3.75
CA GLY A 182 10.52 6.20 2.74
C GLY A 182 11.83 5.52 2.48
N PHE A 183 12.57 5.17 3.54
CA PHE A 183 13.82 4.42 3.38
C PHE A 183 13.60 3.08 2.69
N ILE A 184 12.49 2.40 3.00
CA ILE A 184 12.11 1.15 2.34
C ILE A 184 11.73 1.38 0.88
N ALA A 185 10.96 2.42 0.58
CA ALA A 185 10.62 2.79 -0.79
C ALA A 185 11.88 3.15 -1.60
N TYR A 186 12.77 3.95 -1.03
CA TYR A 186 14.06 4.32 -1.63
C TYR A 186 14.91 3.08 -1.93
N GLY A 187 15.14 2.23 -0.94
CA GLY A 187 15.89 0.99 -1.12
C GLY A 187 15.28 0.07 -2.18
N THR A 188 13.95 -0.02 -2.23
CA THR A 188 13.23 -0.79 -3.25
C THR A 188 13.41 -0.21 -4.65
N ILE A 189 13.28 1.12 -4.80
CA ILE A 189 13.48 1.81 -6.09
C ILE A 189 14.92 1.58 -6.58
N MET A 190 15.91 1.75 -5.69
CA MET A 190 17.31 1.53 -6.02
C MET A 190 17.58 0.07 -6.41
N ALA A 191 17.01 -0.90 -5.68
CA ALA A 191 17.13 -2.31 -6.05
C ALA A 191 16.53 -2.60 -7.44
N ILE A 192 15.35 -2.03 -7.76
CA ILE A 192 14.73 -2.19 -9.08
C ILE A 192 15.62 -1.58 -10.18
N MET A 193 16.13 -0.37 -9.96
CA MET A 193 17.00 0.32 -10.90
C MET A 193 18.28 -0.50 -11.19
N LEU A 194 18.89 -1.07 -10.15
CA LEU A 194 20.13 -1.85 -10.27
C LEU A 194 19.91 -3.23 -10.87
N LEU A 195 18.83 -3.94 -10.51
CA LEU A 195 18.63 -5.34 -10.90
C LEU A 195 17.96 -5.50 -12.27
N VAL A 196 17.01 -4.63 -12.60
CA VAL A 196 16.19 -4.78 -13.82
C VAL A 196 16.00 -3.46 -14.59
N GLY A 197 16.57 -2.36 -14.10
CA GLY A 197 16.39 -1.02 -14.66
C GLY A 197 17.31 -0.69 -15.83
N GLU A 198 18.36 -1.46 -16.10
CA GLU A 198 19.39 -1.13 -17.10
C GLU A 198 18.81 -0.74 -18.49
N PRO A 199 17.88 -1.50 -19.11
CA PRO A 199 17.35 -1.14 -20.41
C PRO A 199 16.56 0.17 -20.38
N TRP A 200 15.90 0.46 -19.24
CA TRP A 200 15.13 1.68 -19.02
C TRP A 200 16.04 2.89 -18.78
N ILE A 201 17.10 2.74 -17.99
CA ILE A 201 18.06 3.81 -17.73
C ILE A 201 18.77 4.18 -19.04
N ARG A 202 19.23 3.20 -19.82
CA ARG A 202 19.91 3.43 -21.10
C ARG A 202 19.04 4.20 -22.11
N ARG A 203 17.76 3.84 -22.25
CA ARG A 203 16.82 4.56 -23.14
C ARG A 203 16.43 5.94 -22.62
N SER A 204 16.64 6.23 -21.32
CA SER A 204 16.34 7.54 -20.73
C SER A 204 17.37 8.62 -21.05
N GLY A 205 18.60 8.23 -21.44
CA GLY A 205 19.71 9.16 -21.69
C GLY A 205 20.20 9.88 -20.44
N ARG A 206 19.85 9.39 -19.24
CA ARG A 206 20.24 9.94 -17.94
C ARG A 206 21.05 8.89 -17.17
N SER A 207 21.94 9.35 -16.29
CA SER A 207 22.71 8.46 -15.42
C SER A 207 21.86 7.92 -14.26
N PRO A 208 22.20 6.78 -13.65
CA PRO A 208 21.52 6.30 -12.44
C PRO A 208 21.49 7.34 -11.30
N GLU A 209 22.57 8.12 -11.14
CA GLU A 209 22.71 9.15 -10.10
C GLU A 209 21.74 10.32 -10.32
N TRP A 210 21.44 10.65 -11.58
CA TRP A 210 20.41 11.65 -11.91
C TRP A 210 19.06 11.23 -11.34
N TRP A 211 18.70 9.95 -11.48
CA TRP A 211 17.44 9.41 -10.97
C TRP A 211 17.44 9.30 -9.45
N ASP A 212 18.54 8.83 -8.87
CA ASP A 212 18.75 8.80 -7.42
C ASP A 212 18.54 10.20 -6.79
N SER A 213 19.17 11.23 -7.37
CA SER A 213 19.02 12.62 -6.93
C SER A 213 17.57 13.10 -6.98
N TRP A 214 16.78 12.70 -7.98
CA TRP A 214 15.35 13.02 -8.02
C TRP A 214 14.56 12.29 -6.94
N VAL A 215 14.83 11.01 -6.71
CA VAL A 215 14.13 10.23 -5.69
C VAL A 215 14.39 10.84 -4.31
N ILE A 216 15.65 11.14 -3.97
CA ILE A 216 15.97 11.74 -2.66
C ILE A 216 15.46 13.18 -2.53
N THR A 217 15.44 13.96 -3.62
CA THR A 217 14.87 15.32 -3.60
C THR A 217 13.37 15.28 -3.37
N LEU A 218 12.64 14.43 -4.09
CA LEU A 218 11.19 14.27 -3.91
C LEU A 218 10.86 13.74 -2.52
N TRP A 219 11.67 12.81 -2.03
CA TRP A 219 11.59 12.32 -0.66
C TRP A 219 11.79 13.43 0.37
N GLY A 220 12.87 14.22 0.26
CA GLY A 220 13.16 15.33 1.16
C GLY A 220 12.08 16.42 1.15
N ILE A 221 11.51 16.73 -0.03
CA ILE A 221 10.34 17.62 -0.14
C ILE A 221 9.15 17.01 0.62
N GLY A 222 8.88 15.72 0.41
CA GLY A 222 7.78 14.99 1.04
C GLY A 222 7.90 14.86 2.55
N GLU A 223 9.11 14.80 3.11
CA GLU A 223 9.40 14.79 4.57
C GLU A 223 9.31 16.19 5.19
N SER A 224 9.71 17.22 4.46
CA SER A 224 9.70 18.61 4.97
C SER A 224 8.29 19.14 5.27
N PHE A 225 7.25 18.69 4.54
CA PHE A 225 5.87 19.16 4.73
C PHE A 225 5.16 18.56 5.97
N PRO A 226 5.25 17.25 6.23
CA PRO A 226 4.88 16.67 7.51
C PRO A 226 5.68 17.30 8.65
N GLU A 227 6.98 17.52 8.51
CA GLU A 227 7.78 18.07 9.60
C GLU A 227 7.37 19.50 9.94
N VAL A 228 7.06 20.37 8.95
CA VAL A 228 6.51 21.70 9.25
C VAL A 228 5.09 21.63 9.84
N THR A 229 4.24 20.69 9.43
CA THR A 229 2.85 20.60 9.96
C THR A 229 2.78 19.90 11.32
N VAL A 230 3.62 18.89 11.52
CA VAL A 230 3.75 18.08 12.74
C VAL A 230 4.56 18.83 13.77
N CYS A 231 5.68 19.48 13.42
CA CYS A 231 6.48 20.26 14.37
C CYS A 231 5.85 21.62 14.74
N VAL A 232 5.02 22.24 13.89
CA VAL A 232 4.25 23.44 14.29
C VAL A 232 3.24 23.10 15.41
N GLY A 233 2.75 21.85 15.47
CA GLY A 233 2.01 21.34 16.64
C GLY A 233 2.88 21.05 17.88
N TYR A 234 4.20 20.91 17.72
CA TYR A 234 5.16 20.69 18.81
C TYR A 234 5.65 21.99 19.45
N SER A 235 5.70 23.10 18.73
CA SER A 235 6.16 24.38 19.28
C SER A 235 5.28 24.94 20.40
N SER A 236 4.08 24.41 20.63
CA SER A 236 3.21 24.77 21.76
C SER A 236 3.29 23.83 22.97
N VAL A 237 4.11 22.78 22.94
CA VAL A 237 4.25 21.80 24.06
C VAL A 237 5.63 21.87 24.74
N TRP A 238 6.62 22.54 24.11
CA TRP A 238 7.95 22.78 24.71
C TRP A 238 8.14 24.18 25.28
N VAL A 239 7.06 24.96 25.40
CA VAL A 239 7.00 26.17 26.22
C VAL A 239 6.05 25.88 27.36
N TYR A 240 6.55 25.22 28.41
CA TYR A 240 6.25 25.34 29.85
C TYR A 240 6.87 24.16 30.60
#